data_AF-A0A415HQS8-F1
#
_entry.id   AF-A0A415HQS8-F1
#
_cell.length_a   1.000
_cell.length_b   1.000
_cell.length_c   1.000
_cell.angle_alpha   90.00
_cell.angle_beta   90.00
_cell.angle_gamma   90.00
#
_symmetry.space_group_name_H-M   'P 1'
#
loop_
_entity.id
_entity.type
_entity.pdbx_description
1 polymer ?
#
loop_
_entity_poly.entity_id
_entity_poly.type
_entity_poly.pdbx_seq_one_letter_code
_entity_poly.pdbx_strand_id
1 'polypeptide(L)'
;MNQPVKRKRIPYGMMNFIDVREDDCYYVDKTHYIPLIENANKYFFYIRPRRFGKSLTISMLRHYYNILEADKFKKWYGDLYIGKHPTPERNSYLIIYLNFAVVNAELNSYRQSLDAHCNTEFNFFCDVYAQYLPEGIKEEMNKKKGAVEQLDYLYKECVKTNQQIYLFIDEYDHFTNKILSEPACLEDYKSETHGTGYLRSFFDTVKAGTDSTIKRCFVTGVSPVTMDDLTSGFNIGTNYSLSPEFNEMTGFNEEEVRAMLDYYATTCQFHHSTDELIEAMKPWYDNYCFAEQSYGGTTMYNSNMVLYFVDNY
;
A
#
# COMPACT_ATOMS: atom_id res chain seq x y z
N MET A 1 24.59 13.07 35.27
CA MET A 1 23.31 12.82 34.59
C MET A 1 23.64 12.50 33.14
N ASN A 2 23.60 11.22 32.75
CA ASN A 2 23.81 10.85 31.34
C ASN A 2 22.58 11.31 30.58
N GLN A 3 22.74 12.29 29.69
CA GLN A 3 21.71 12.57 28.70
C GLN A 3 21.51 11.28 27.90
N PRO A 4 20.26 10.81 27.70
CA PRO A 4 20.02 9.67 26.84
C PRO A 4 20.57 9.98 25.45
N VAL A 5 21.38 9.07 24.90
CA VAL A 5 21.94 9.20 23.55
C VAL A 5 20.76 9.38 22.60
N LYS A 6 20.74 10.51 21.87
CA LYS A 6 19.69 10.76 20.87
C LYS A 6 19.88 9.78 19.73
N ARG A 7 19.07 8.73 19.71
CA ARG A 7 19.01 7.71 18.66
C ARG A 7 17.69 7.80 17.92
N LYS A 8 17.69 7.35 16.67
CA LYS A 8 16.46 7.17 15.91
C LYS A 8 15.57 6.12 16.59
N ARG A 9 14.26 6.34 16.59
CA ARG A 9 13.30 5.39 17.18
C ARG A 9 13.11 4.18 16.27
N ILE A 10 12.85 3.02 16.86
CA ILE A 10 12.50 1.81 16.09
C ILE A 10 11.04 1.93 15.67
N PRO A 11 10.70 1.92 14.37
CA PRO A 11 9.32 2.11 13.90
C PRO A 11 8.49 0.82 13.98
N TYR A 12 8.59 0.06 15.09
CA TYR A 12 7.83 -1.17 15.24
C TYR A 12 6.32 -0.90 15.28
N GLY A 13 5.58 -1.51 14.36
CA GLY A 13 4.12 -1.34 14.24
C GLY A 13 3.66 -0.02 13.62
N MET A 14 4.58 0.84 13.16
CA MET A 14 4.24 2.10 12.49
C MET A 14 3.91 1.85 11.02
N MET A 15 2.76 2.38 10.56
CA MET A 15 2.31 2.28 9.16
C MET A 15 2.23 3.64 8.45
N ASN A 16 2.29 4.74 9.19
CA ASN A 16 2.26 6.09 8.65
C ASN A 16 3.69 6.56 8.38
N PHE A 17 4.00 6.79 7.11
CA PHE A 17 5.30 7.28 6.68
C PHE A 17 5.62 8.64 7.31
N ILE A 18 4.64 9.53 7.45
CA ILE A 18 4.87 10.86 8.03
C ILE A 18 5.29 10.75 9.48
N ASP A 19 4.61 9.92 10.27
CA ASP A 19 4.98 9.71 11.67
C ASP A 19 6.41 9.14 11.76
N VAL A 20 6.78 8.19 10.89
CA VAL A 20 8.15 7.67 10.82
C VAL A 20 9.18 8.76 10.52
N ARG A 21 8.85 9.74 9.66
CA ARG A 21 9.75 10.86 9.33
C ARG A 21 9.79 11.92 10.44
N GLU A 22 8.67 12.26 11.04
CA GLU A 22 8.55 13.35 12.02
C GLU A 22 8.99 12.93 13.43
N ASP A 23 8.84 11.66 13.79
CA ASP A 23 9.27 11.11 15.09
C ASP A 23 10.76 10.71 15.10
N ASP A 24 11.54 11.05 14.06
CA ASP A 24 12.96 10.70 13.90
C ASP A 24 13.17 9.17 14.03
N CYS A 25 12.33 8.38 13.36
CA CYS A 25 12.47 6.92 13.35
C CYS A 25 13.53 6.45 12.34
N TYR A 26 14.11 5.27 12.58
CA TYR A 26 14.98 4.63 11.61
C TYR A 26 14.15 4.17 10.42
N TYR A 27 14.52 4.59 9.21
CA TYR A 27 13.80 4.29 7.99
C TYR A 27 14.77 3.74 6.95
N VAL A 28 14.46 2.56 6.43
CA VAL A 28 15.15 1.96 5.27
C VAL A 28 14.56 2.58 4.01
N ASP A 29 15.40 3.29 3.25
CA ASP A 29 14.94 4.07 2.10
C ASP A 29 14.62 3.21 0.87
N LYS A 30 13.32 2.97 0.65
CA LYS A 30 12.78 2.27 -0.53
C LYS A 30 12.28 3.24 -1.60
N THR A 31 12.54 4.54 -1.49
CA THR A 31 11.97 5.54 -2.42
C THR A 31 12.56 5.48 -3.83
N HIS A 32 13.67 4.78 -4.03
CA HIS A 32 14.24 4.48 -5.34
C HIS A 32 13.36 3.57 -6.22
N TYR A 33 12.33 2.92 -5.64
CA TYR A 33 11.33 2.18 -6.41
C TYR A 33 10.27 3.06 -7.06
N ILE A 34 10.14 4.34 -6.67
CA ILE A 34 9.12 5.24 -7.24
C ILE A 34 9.26 5.34 -8.77
N PRO A 35 10.44 5.66 -9.36
CA PRO A 35 10.59 5.69 -10.81
C PRO A 35 10.32 4.35 -11.49
N LEU A 36 10.60 3.22 -10.81
CA LEU A 36 10.31 1.89 -11.34
C LEU A 36 8.81 1.63 -11.38
N ILE A 37 8.07 2.01 -10.33
CA ILE A 37 6.60 1.96 -10.29
C ILE A 37 6.02 2.89 -11.37
N GLU A 38 6.62 4.06 -11.60
CA GLU A 38 6.17 4.99 -12.63
C GLU A 38 6.36 4.43 -14.05
N ASN A 39 7.47 3.74 -14.30
CA ASN A 39 7.78 3.09 -15.58
C ASN A 39 7.01 1.78 -15.81
N ALA A 40 6.52 1.16 -14.74
CA ALA A 40 5.67 -0.01 -14.81
C ALA A 40 4.27 0.32 -15.33
N ASN A 41 3.44 -0.70 -15.51
CA ASN A 41 2.03 -0.53 -15.85
C ASN A 41 1.35 0.35 -14.78
N LYS A 42 0.57 1.33 -15.25
CA LYS A 42 -0.21 2.27 -14.42
C LYS A 42 -1.18 1.58 -13.47
N TYR A 43 -1.51 0.32 -13.72
CA TYR A 43 -2.38 -0.52 -12.90
C TYR A 43 -1.53 -1.61 -12.22
N PHE A 44 -0.96 -1.22 -11.10
CA PHE A 44 0.11 -1.94 -10.42
C PHE A 44 -0.45 -2.84 -9.32
N PHE A 45 -0.39 -4.16 -9.53
CA PHE A 45 -0.71 -5.13 -8.48
C PHE A 45 0.55 -5.64 -7.82
N TYR A 46 0.59 -5.56 -6.49
CA TYR A 46 1.71 -6.02 -5.70
C TYR A 46 1.24 -6.67 -4.42
N ILE A 47 1.44 -7.97 -4.28
CA ILE A 47 1.09 -8.74 -3.10
C ILE A 47 2.35 -9.25 -2.40
N ARG A 48 2.32 -9.25 -1.08
CA ARG A 48 3.36 -9.81 -0.22
C ARG A 48 2.73 -10.38 1.04
N PRO A 49 3.42 -11.30 1.74
CA PRO A 49 2.98 -11.76 3.05
C PRO A 49 2.68 -10.61 4.02
N ARG A 50 1.90 -10.91 5.06
CA ARG A 50 1.60 -9.94 6.11
C ARG A 50 2.88 -9.40 6.75
N ARG A 51 2.83 -8.14 7.19
CA ARG A 51 3.90 -7.48 7.95
C ARG A 51 5.22 -7.22 7.18
N PHE A 52 5.20 -7.27 5.85
CA PHE A 52 6.34 -6.90 5.00
C PHE A 52 6.53 -5.38 4.78
N GLY A 53 5.64 -4.54 5.31
CA GLY A 53 5.74 -3.08 5.15
C GLY A 53 4.96 -2.50 3.96
N LYS A 54 4.07 -3.28 3.34
CA LYS A 54 3.20 -2.83 2.24
C LYS A 54 2.44 -1.54 2.56
N SER A 55 1.78 -1.47 3.71
CA SER A 55 0.99 -0.30 4.10
C SER A 55 1.87 0.94 4.36
N LEU A 56 3.10 0.76 4.86
CA LEU A 56 4.09 1.85 4.98
C LEU A 56 4.51 2.36 3.60
N THR A 57 4.73 1.45 2.63
CA THR A 57 4.99 1.82 1.23
C THR A 57 3.82 2.56 0.61
N ILE A 58 2.57 2.12 0.83
CA ILE A 58 1.39 2.85 0.37
C ILE A 58 1.31 4.24 1.00
N SER A 59 1.52 4.36 2.31
CA SER A 59 1.55 5.67 2.98
C SER A 59 2.62 6.57 2.35
N MET A 60 3.83 6.06 2.15
CA MET A 60 4.92 6.78 1.48
C MET A 60 4.54 7.24 0.06
N LEU A 61 3.92 6.38 -0.76
CA LEU A 61 3.50 6.76 -2.12
C LEU A 61 2.38 7.80 -2.11
N ARG A 62 1.38 7.61 -1.25
CA ARG A 62 0.25 8.56 -1.11
C ARG A 62 0.76 9.97 -0.82
N HIS A 63 1.69 10.12 0.12
CA HIS A 63 2.25 11.43 0.46
C HIS A 63 3.17 12.01 -0.62
N TYR A 64 3.83 11.16 -1.41
CA TYR A 64 4.69 11.60 -2.52
C TYR A 64 3.87 12.18 -3.68
N TYR A 65 2.73 11.55 -3.99
CA TYR A 65 1.90 11.87 -5.15
C TYR A 65 0.82 12.93 -4.88
N ASN A 66 0.46 13.16 -3.62
CA ASN A 66 -0.63 14.06 -3.26
C ASN A 66 -0.32 15.53 -3.59
N ILE A 67 -1.18 16.18 -4.39
CA ILE A 67 -1.00 17.59 -4.75
C ILE A 67 -1.00 18.55 -3.54
N LEU A 68 -1.71 18.19 -2.48
CA LEU A 68 -1.85 19.02 -1.28
C LEU A 68 -0.59 19.06 -0.41
N GLU A 69 0.44 18.28 -0.74
CA GLU A 69 1.63 18.09 0.10
C GLU A 69 2.92 18.55 -0.59
N ALA A 70 2.78 19.31 -1.68
CA ALA A 70 3.90 19.84 -2.47
C ALA A 70 4.89 20.67 -1.64
N ASP A 71 4.39 21.45 -0.68
CA ASP A 71 5.21 22.29 0.22
C ASP A 71 6.00 21.46 1.24
N LYS A 72 5.58 20.22 1.51
CA LYS A 72 6.20 19.31 2.49
C LYS A 72 7.23 18.37 1.88
N PHE A 73 7.36 18.34 0.55
CA PHE A 73 8.26 17.42 -0.16
C PHE A 73 9.69 17.42 0.40
N LYS A 74 10.29 18.60 0.55
CA LYS A 74 11.66 18.73 1.06
C LYS A 74 11.79 18.21 2.50
N LYS A 75 10.76 18.41 3.33
CA LYS A 75 10.75 17.99 4.74
C LYS A 75 10.75 16.46 4.86
N TRP A 76 9.93 15.78 4.07
CA TRP A 76 9.71 14.34 4.24
C TRP A 76 10.62 13.46 3.38
N TYR A 77 11.04 13.95 2.20
CA TYR A 77 11.81 13.17 1.23
C TYR A 77 13.23 13.70 0.97
N GLY A 78 13.58 14.92 1.41
CA GLY A 78 14.77 15.63 0.92
C GLY A 78 16.12 14.92 1.07
N ASP A 79 16.27 14.09 2.10
CA ASP A 79 17.45 13.25 2.38
C ASP A 79 17.38 11.85 1.74
N LEU A 80 16.18 11.42 1.34
CA LEU A 80 15.92 10.14 0.66
C LEU A 80 16.31 10.22 -0.83
N TYR A 81 16.38 9.05 -1.48
CA TYR A 81 16.68 8.92 -2.91
C TYR A 81 15.74 9.80 -3.74
N ILE A 82 14.42 9.69 -3.55
CA ILE A 82 13.46 10.43 -4.37
C ILE A 82 13.49 11.95 -4.12
N GLY A 83 13.95 12.39 -2.94
CA GLY A 83 14.19 13.81 -2.66
C GLY A 83 15.29 14.40 -3.52
N LYS A 84 16.30 13.59 -3.83
CA LYS A 84 17.45 13.94 -4.67
C LYS A 84 17.18 13.68 -6.16
N HIS A 85 16.23 12.81 -6.46
CA HIS A 85 15.85 12.39 -7.81
C HIS A 85 14.33 12.49 -8.05
N PRO A 86 13.71 13.68 -7.88
CA PRO A 86 12.26 13.82 -8.00
C PRO A 86 11.79 13.49 -9.43
N THR A 87 10.65 12.83 -9.53
CA THR A 87 10.02 12.49 -10.81
C THR A 87 9.02 13.57 -11.24
N PRO A 88 8.62 13.61 -12.53
CA PRO A 88 7.59 14.54 -13.01
C PRO A 88 6.21 14.35 -12.37
N GLU A 89 5.91 13.17 -11.85
CA GLU A 89 4.63 12.83 -11.21
C GLU A 89 4.54 13.20 -9.72
N ARG A 90 5.64 13.73 -9.16
CA ARG A 90 5.66 14.22 -7.78
C ARG A 90 4.53 15.24 -7.53
N ASN A 91 3.73 15.01 -6.49
CA ASN A 91 2.65 15.89 -6.05
C ASN A 91 1.70 16.31 -7.20
N SER A 92 1.31 15.38 -8.07
CA SER A 92 0.46 15.66 -9.25
C SER A 92 -0.93 15.00 -9.23
N TYR A 93 -1.31 14.31 -8.15
CA TYR A 93 -2.57 13.55 -8.08
C TYR A 93 -3.46 13.91 -6.88
N LEU A 94 -4.78 13.83 -7.10
CA LEU A 94 -5.75 13.65 -6.04
C LEU A 94 -5.72 12.19 -5.59
N ILE A 95 -5.64 11.94 -4.29
CA ILE A 95 -5.48 10.59 -3.74
C ILE A 95 -6.80 10.04 -3.24
N ILE A 96 -7.21 8.88 -3.75
CA ILE A 96 -8.25 8.05 -3.13
C ILE A 96 -7.54 6.84 -2.52
N TYR A 97 -7.78 6.59 -1.24
CA TYR A 97 -7.23 5.43 -0.53
C TYR A 97 -8.36 4.59 0.06
N LEU A 98 -8.44 3.33 -0.36
CA LEU A 98 -9.43 2.38 0.11
C LEU A 98 -8.73 1.24 0.83
N ASN A 99 -8.91 1.15 2.15
CA ASN A 99 -8.42 0.03 2.95
C ASN A 99 -9.55 -0.97 3.18
N PHE A 100 -9.50 -2.14 2.56
CA PHE A 100 -10.57 -3.13 2.70
C PHE A 100 -10.45 -4.02 3.96
N ALA A 101 -9.37 -3.87 4.74
CA ALA A 101 -9.25 -4.56 6.03
C ALA A 101 -10.33 -4.15 7.06
N VAL A 102 -10.89 -2.95 6.94
CA VAL A 102 -11.94 -2.45 7.85
C VAL A 102 -13.35 -2.84 7.41
N VAL A 103 -13.50 -3.42 6.22
CA VAL A 103 -14.79 -3.87 5.70
C VAL A 103 -15.16 -5.18 6.38
N ASN A 104 -16.32 -5.20 7.05
CA ASN A 104 -16.82 -6.45 7.61
C ASN A 104 -17.14 -7.43 6.47
N ALA A 105 -16.39 -8.53 6.42
CA ALA A 105 -16.53 -9.57 5.41
C ALA A 105 -17.53 -10.68 5.81
N GLU A 106 -18.53 -10.37 6.64
CA GLU A 106 -19.68 -11.27 6.80
C GLU A 106 -20.49 -11.35 5.49
N LEU A 107 -20.80 -12.57 5.06
CA LEU A 107 -21.38 -12.86 3.74
C LEU A 107 -22.64 -12.05 3.41
N ASN A 108 -23.52 -11.81 4.40
CA ASN A 108 -24.79 -11.11 4.20
C ASN A 108 -24.68 -9.57 4.28
N SER A 109 -23.51 -9.03 4.63
CA SER A 109 -23.31 -7.59 4.86
C SER A 109 -22.11 -7.00 4.13
N TYR A 110 -21.38 -7.78 3.33
CA TYR A 110 -20.16 -7.32 2.66
C TYR A 110 -20.43 -6.11 1.76
N ARG A 111 -21.49 -6.17 0.93
CA ARG A 111 -21.82 -5.10 -0.02
C ARG A 111 -22.12 -3.81 0.74
N GLN A 112 -22.94 -3.91 1.79
CA GLN A 112 -23.29 -2.78 2.63
C GLN A 112 -22.07 -2.20 3.35
N SER A 113 -21.18 -3.06 3.84
CA SER A 113 -19.95 -2.64 4.54
C SER A 113 -18.95 -1.99 3.59
N LEU A 114 -18.81 -2.52 2.37
CA LEU A 114 -17.98 -1.93 1.32
C LEU A 114 -18.54 -0.58 0.89
N ASP A 115 -19.86 -0.49 0.70
CA ASP A 115 -20.55 0.76 0.37
C ASP A 115 -20.38 1.82 1.45
N ALA A 116 -20.51 1.43 2.72
CA ALA A 116 -20.30 2.35 3.85
C ALA A 116 -18.85 2.85 3.94
N HIS A 117 -17.88 1.96 3.77
CA HIS A 117 -16.46 2.31 3.77
C HIS A 117 -16.12 3.25 2.61
N CYS A 118 -16.46 2.86 1.38
CA CYS A 118 -16.22 3.69 0.20
C CYS A 118 -16.96 5.02 0.28
N ASN A 119 -18.21 5.06 0.77
CA ASN A 119 -18.93 6.31 0.95
C ASN A 119 -18.20 7.26 1.91
N THR A 120 -17.64 6.74 3.01
CA THR A 120 -16.83 7.53 3.95
C THR A 120 -15.61 8.11 3.26
N GLU A 121 -14.82 7.27 2.56
CA GLU A 121 -13.60 7.69 1.88
C GLU A 121 -13.87 8.67 0.72
N PHE A 122 -14.96 8.48 0.00
CA PHE A 122 -15.38 9.36 -1.09
C PHE A 122 -15.88 10.72 -0.60
N ASN A 123 -16.58 10.75 0.54
CA ASN A 123 -16.94 12.02 1.19
C ASN A 123 -15.69 12.75 1.68
N PHE A 124 -14.75 12.03 2.31
CA PHE A 124 -13.47 12.59 2.73
C PHE A 124 -12.67 13.14 1.54
N PHE A 125 -12.61 12.41 0.42
CA PHE A 125 -12.01 12.89 -0.82
C PHE A 125 -12.63 14.20 -1.29
N CYS A 126 -13.96 14.29 -1.30
CA CYS A 126 -14.66 15.53 -1.70
C CYS A 126 -14.31 16.69 -0.76
N ASP A 127 -14.25 16.44 0.55
CA ASP A 127 -13.94 17.48 1.55
C ASP A 127 -12.49 17.97 1.43
N VAL A 128 -11.54 17.06 1.32
CA VAL A 128 -10.10 17.37 1.28
C VAL A 128 -9.73 18.10 0.00
N TYR A 129 -10.30 17.69 -1.13
CA TYR A 129 -9.98 18.27 -2.45
C TYR A 129 -11.03 19.24 -2.95
N ALA A 130 -11.90 19.78 -2.09
CA ALA A 130 -13.01 20.65 -2.47
C ALA A 130 -12.61 21.79 -3.42
N GLN A 131 -11.43 22.39 -3.23
CA GLN A 131 -10.92 23.47 -4.09
C GLN A 131 -10.54 23.04 -5.51
N TYR A 132 -10.38 21.74 -5.77
CA TYR A 132 -10.01 21.16 -7.06
C TYR A 132 -11.19 20.47 -7.75
N LEU A 133 -12.33 20.36 -7.08
CA LEU A 133 -13.49 19.62 -7.56
C LEU A 133 -14.63 20.59 -7.95
N PRO A 134 -15.55 20.16 -8.83
CA PRO A 134 -16.76 20.93 -9.11
C PRO A 134 -17.57 21.25 -7.84
N GLU A 135 -18.14 22.45 -7.79
CA GLU A 135 -19.07 22.83 -6.72
C GLU A 135 -20.28 21.88 -6.68
N GLY A 136 -20.68 21.46 -5.47
CA GLY A 136 -21.83 20.57 -5.27
C GLY A 136 -21.57 19.08 -5.57
N ILE A 137 -20.34 18.68 -5.93
CA ILE A 137 -20.01 17.30 -6.27
C ILE A 137 -20.37 16.31 -5.14
N LYS A 138 -20.15 16.70 -3.88
CA LYS A 138 -20.38 15.82 -2.72
C LYS A 138 -21.86 15.51 -2.54
N GLU A 139 -22.71 16.52 -2.65
CA GLU A 139 -24.16 16.42 -2.52
C GLU A 139 -24.74 15.53 -3.62
N GLU A 140 -24.29 15.72 -4.87
CA GLU A 140 -24.74 14.92 -6.01
C GLU A 140 -24.20 13.48 -5.97
N MET A 141 -22.96 13.27 -5.50
CA MET A 141 -22.38 11.95 -5.28
C MET A 141 -23.18 11.17 -4.23
N ASN A 142 -23.57 11.80 -3.12
CA ASN A 142 -24.32 11.13 -2.05
C ASN A 142 -25.75 10.72 -2.47
N LYS A 143 -26.26 11.21 -3.60
CA LYS A 143 -27.52 10.72 -4.19
C LYS A 143 -27.37 9.39 -4.95
N LYS A 144 -26.13 8.99 -5.29
CA LYS A 144 -25.81 7.74 -5.99
C LYS A 144 -25.88 6.54 -5.05
N LYS A 145 -26.27 5.37 -5.57
CA LYS A 145 -26.48 4.16 -4.76
C LYS A 145 -25.24 3.27 -4.77
N GLY A 146 -24.56 3.23 -3.63
CA GLY A 146 -23.40 2.37 -3.40
C GLY A 146 -22.11 2.86 -4.05
N ALA A 147 -21.01 2.20 -3.69
CA ALA A 147 -19.65 2.56 -4.07
C ALA A 147 -19.43 2.58 -5.59
N VAL A 148 -20.09 1.66 -6.31
CA VAL A 148 -19.99 1.55 -7.78
C VAL A 148 -20.50 2.84 -8.45
N GLU A 149 -21.74 3.25 -8.18
CA GLU A 149 -22.31 4.45 -8.79
C GLU A 149 -21.63 5.74 -8.30
N GLN A 150 -21.16 5.75 -7.04
CA GLN A 150 -20.41 6.88 -6.48
C GLN A 150 -19.06 7.08 -7.18
N LEU A 151 -18.29 6.01 -7.35
CA LEU A 151 -17.00 6.07 -8.04
C LEU A 151 -17.18 6.47 -9.51
N ASP A 152 -18.17 5.88 -10.20
CA ASP A 152 -18.53 6.22 -11.58
C ASP A 152 -18.81 7.72 -11.74
N TYR A 153 -19.57 8.29 -10.81
CA TYR A 153 -19.87 9.71 -10.78
C TYR A 153 -18.60 10.55 -10.50
N LEU A 154 -17.83 10.20 -9.46
CA LEU A 154 -16.66 10.97 -9.05
C LEU A 154 -15.63 11.14 -10.16
N TYR A 155 -15.23 10.04 -10.81
CA TYR A 155 -14.16 10.12 -11.80
C TYR A 155 -14.60 10.92 -13.04
N LYS A 156 -15.90 10.87 -13.42
CA LYS A 156 -16.46 11.64 -14.54
C LYS A 156 -16.51 13.13 -14.22
N GLU A 157 -16.89 13.49 -13.00
CA GLU A 157 -16.93 14.89 -12.59
C GLU A 157 -15.54 15.53 -12.49
N CYS A 158 -14.52 14.76 -12.09
CA CYS A 158 -13.13 15.22 -12.09
C CYS A 158 -12.61 15.59 -13.48
N VAL A 159 -13.23 15.10 -14.58
CA VAL A 159 -12.87 15.52 -15.95
C VAL A 159 -13.12 17.02 -16.13
N LYS A 160 -14.17 17.56 -15.52
CA LYS A 160 -14.58 18.96 -15.67
C LYS A 160 -13.57 19.94 -15.07
N THR A 161 -12.78 19.50 -14.09
CA THR A 161 -11.72 20.29 -13.45
C THR A 161 -10.31 19.85 -13.86
N ASN A 162 -10.20 18.97 -14.86
CA ASN A 162 -8.95 18.43 -15.39
C ASN A 162 -8.04 17.84 -14.30
N GLN A 163 -8.63 17.23 -13.28
CA GLN A 163 -7.90 16.61 -12.18
C GLN A 163 -7.63 15.14 -12.45
N GLN A 164 -6.51 14.65 -11.91
CA GLN A 164 -6.07 13.27 -12.05
C GLN A 164 -6.11 12.58 -10.70
N ILE A 165 -6.65 11.37 -10.67
CA ILE A 165 -6.77 10.53 -9.49
C ILE A 165 -5.70 9.45 -9.51
N TYR A 166 -5.03 9.26 -8.38
CA TYR A 166 -4.29 8.04 -8.07
C TYR A 166 -5.10 7.26 -7.03
N LEU A 167 -5.62 6.11 -7.44
CA LEU A 167 -6.36 5.18 -6.58
C LEU A 167 -5.41 4.18 -5.90
N PHE A 168 -5.50 4.05 -4.59
CA PHE A 168 -4.82 3.03 -3.80
C PHE A 168 -5.85 2.10 -3.17
N ILE A 169 -5.65 0.79 -3.31
CA ILE A 169 -6.48 -0.24 -2.67
C ILE A 169 -5.56 -1.14 -1.83
N ASP A 170 -5.72 -1.13 -0.52
CA ASP A 170 -5.02 -2.02 0.41
C ASP A 170 -5.94 -3.14 0.90
N GLU A 171 -5.34 -4.30 1.16
CA GLU A 171 -6.00 -5.54 1.60
C GLU A 171 -7.21 -5.91 0.70
N TYR A 172 -7.05 -5.79 -0.63
CA TYR A 172 -8.11 -6.06 -1.61
C TYR A 172 -8.71 -7.48 -1.50
N ASP A 173 -7.90 -8.43 -1.03
CA ASP A 173 -8.20 -9.84 -0.85
C ASP A 173 -8.71 -10.16 0.57
N HIS A 174 -8.88 -9.15 1.45
CA HIS A 174 -9.37 -9.33 2.82
C HIS A 174 -10.65 -10.16 2.88
N PHE A 175 -11.60 -9.85 2.00
CA PHE A 175 -12.87 -10.57 1.89
C PHE A 175 -12.67 -12.03 1.51
N THR A 176 -11.90 -12.29 0.45
CA THR A 176 -11.60 -13.65 -0.02
C THR A 176 -10.87 -14.46 1.06
N ASN A 177 -9.92 -13.86 1.78
CA ASN A 177 -9.21 -14.53 2.86
C ASN A 177 -10.14 -14.97 4.00
N LYS A 178 -11.10 -14.14 4.40
CA LYS A 178 -12.06 -14.49 5.46
C LYS A 178 -12.94 -15.67 5.02
N ILE A 179 -13.44 -15.63 3.79
CA ILE A 179 -14.32 -16.69 3.28
C ILE A 179 -13.55 -18.00 3.06
N LEU A 180 -12.32 -17.96 2.53
CA LEU A 180 -11.48 -19.15 2.38
C LEU A 180 -11.15 -19.80 3.74
N SER A 181 -11.13 -19.03 4.82
CA SER A 181 -10.88 -19.55 6.17
C SER A 181 -12.09 -20.22 6.82
N GLU A 182 -13.29 -20.10 6.21
CA GLU A 182 -14.54 -20.69 6.70
C GLU A 182 -15.10 -21.69 5.65
N PRO A 183 -14.75 -22.99 5.73
CA PRO A 183 -15.10 -23.98 4.69
C PRO A 183 -16.60 -24.15 4.44
N ALA A 184 -17.45 -23.81 5.41
CA ALA A 184 -18.90 -23.82 5.27
C ALA A 184 -19.41 -22.73 4.31
N CYS A 185 -18.60 -21.71 4.05
CA CYS A 185 -18.92 -20.55 3.22
C CYS A 185 -18.45 -20.70 1.77
N LEU A 186 -17.89 -21.86 1.37
CA LEU A 186 -17.39 -22.10 0.01
C LEU A 186 -18.49 -22.12 -1.07
N GLU A 187 -19.69 -22.61 -0.74
CA GLU A 187 -20.85 -22.57 -1.65
C GLU A 187 -21.38 -21.14 -1.79
N ASP A 188 -21.48 -20.41 -0.68
CA ASP A 188 -21.86 -18.99 -0.64
C ASP A 188 -20.80 -18.07 -1.29
N TYR A 189 -19.52 -18.44 -1.21
CA TYR A 189 -18.44 -17.82 -1.97
C TYR A 189 -18.72 -17.92 -3.45
N LYS A 190 -18.93 -19.14 -3.95
CA LYS A 190 -19.15 -19.39 -5.37
C LYS A 190 -20.38 -18.65 -5.89
N SER A 191 -21.44 -18.51 -5.10
CA SER A 191 -22.64 -17.78 -5.52
C SER A 191 -22.45 -16.26 -5.54
N GLU A 192 -21.63 -15.69 -4.66
CA GLU A 192 -21.34 -14.25 -4.59
C GLU A 192 -20.12 -13.81 -5.43
N THR A 193 -19.18 -14.71 -5.74
CA THR A 193 -17.93 -14.39 -6.47
C THR A 193 -17.84 -14.98 -7.88
N HIS A 194 -18.50 -16.12 -8.19
CA HIS A 194 -18.60 -16.57 -9.58
C HIS A 194 -19.73 -15.86 -10.32
N GLY A 195 -19.37 -15.18 -11.41
CA GLY A 195 -20.30 -14.76 -12.46
C GLY A 195 -20.78 -13.31 -12.39
N THR A 196 -21.07 -12.74 -11.22
CA THR A 196 -21.73 -11.41 -11.11
C THR A 196 -21.47 -10.64 -9.80
N GLY A 197 -20.39 -10.93 -9.08
CA GLY A 197 -20.14 -10.35 -7.75
C GLY A 197 -19.96 -8.82 -7.72
N TYR A 198 -20.45 -8.16 -6.67
CA TYR A 198 -20.41 -6.68 -6.54
C TYR A 198 -18.98 -6.13 -6.56
N LEU A 199 -18.01 -6.87 -6.02
CA LEU A 199 -16.59 -6.50 -6.07
C LEU A 199 -16.07 -6.43 -7.51
N ARG A 200 -16.51 -7.35 -8.39
CA ARG A 200 -16.17 -7.30 -9.81
C ARG A 200 -16.73 -6.03 -10.46
N SER A 201 -17.99 -5.68 -10.20
CA SER A 201 -18.59 -4.42 -10.70
C SER A 201 -17.84 -3.18 -10.20
N PHE A 202 -17.33 -3.21 -8.98
CA PHE A 202 -16.48 -2.14 -8.46
C PHE A 202 -15.18 -2.00 -9.27
N PHE A 203 -14.47 -3.11 -9.50
CA PHE A 203 -13.26 -3.09 -10.30
C PHE A 203 -13.51 -2.79 -11.79
N ASP A 204 -14.65 -3.22 -12.36
CA ASP A 204 -15.10 -2.79 -13.70
C ASP A 204 -15.23 -1.26 -13.78
N THR A 205 -15.75 -0.66 -12.72
CA THR A 205 -15.89 0.81 -12.60
C THR A 205 -14.54 1.49 -12.46
N VAL A 206 -13.61 0.92 -11.68
CA VAL A 206 -12.22 1.41 -11.62
C VAL A 206 -11.64 1.42 -13.03
N LYS A 207 -11.75 0.31 -13.78
CA LYS A 207 -11.29 0.20 -15.17
C LYS A 207 -11.94 1.24 -16.08
N ALA A 208 -13.25 1.44 -15.99
CA ALA A 208 -13.93 2.47 -16.78
C ALA A 208 -13.41 3.88 -16.44
N GLY A 209 -13.09 4.14 -15.18
CA GLY A 209 -12.49 5.40 -14.74
C GLY A 209 -11.09 5.66 -15.29
N THR A 210 -10.36 4.61 -15.71
CA THR A 210 -9.00 4.77 -16.22
C THR A 210 -8.92 5.32 -17.64
N ASP A 211 -10.02 5.25 -18.39
CA ASP A 211 -10.20 5.95 -19.67
C ASP A 211 -10.21 7.47 -19.50
N SER A 212 -10.43 7.97 -18.27
CA SER A 212 -10.57 9.40 -17.98
C SER A 212 -9.59 9.87 -16.90
N THR A 213 -10.00 9.92 -15.63
CA THR A 213 -9.28 10.61 -14.56
C THR A 213 -8.50 9.71 -13.63
N ILE A 214 -8.81 8.41 -13.54
CA ILE A 214 -8.00 7.44 -12.76
C ILE A 214 -6.74 7.12 -13.55
N LYS A 215 -5.67 7.90 -13.35
CA LYS A 215 -4.43 7.75 -14.13
C LYS A 215 -3.55 6.62 -13.63
N ARG A 216 -3.63 6.29 -12.35
CA ARG A 216 -2.91 5.17 -11.75
C ARG A 216 -3.78 4.46 -10.71
N CYS A 217 -3.55 3.16 -10.59
CA CYS A 217 -4.11 2.33 -9.55
C CYS A 217 -2.98 1.48 -8.94
N PHE A 218 -2.86 1.49 -7.61
CA PHE A 218 -1.94 0.62 -6.88
C PHE A 218 -2.75 -0.28 -5.95
N VAL A 219 -2.71 -1.58 -6.20
CA VAL A 219 -3.48 -2.57 -5.45
C VAL A 219 -2.53 -3.49 -4.71
N THR A 220 -2.76 -3.68 -3.42
CA THR A 220 -1.95 -4.56 -2.58
C THR A 220 -2.80 -5.42 -1.65
N GLY A 221 -2.21 -6.53 -1.22
CA GLY A 221 -2.86 -7.57 -0.43
C GLY A 221 -1.90 -8.72 -0.12
N VAL A 222 -2.46 -9.90 0.16
CA VAL A 222 -1.68 -11.10 0.52
C VAL A 222 -1.75 -12.20 -0.54
N SER A 223 -2.94 -12.46 -1.09
CA SER A 223 -3.26 -13.65 -1.89
C SER A 223 -3.71 -13.28 -3.30
N PRO A 224 -3.18 -13.94 -4.34
CA PRO A 224 -3.59 -13.70 -5.72
C PRO A 224 -4.95 -14.33 -6.06
N VAL A 225 -5.56 -15.12 -5.16
CA VAL A 225 -6.79 -15.88 -5.45
C VAL A 225 -7.93 -14.98 -5.94
N THR A 226 -8.08 -13.79 -5.36
CA THR A 226 -9.08 -12.82 -5.80
C THR A 226 -8.76 -12.23 -7.18
N MET A 227 -7.51 -12.27 -7.64
CA MET A 227 -7.15 -11.76 -8.97
C MET A 227 -7.74 -12.63 -10.08
N ASP A 228 -7.79 -13.95 -9.91
CA ASP A 228 -8.35 -14.87 -10.91
C ASP A 228 -9.84 -14.57 -11.16
N ASP A 229 -10.61 -14.33 -10.09
CA ASP A 229 -12.02 -13.94 -10.19
C ASP A 229 -12.21 -12.51 -10.74
N LEU A 230 -11.23 -11.62 -10.52
CA LEU A 230 -11.20 -10.25 -11.05
C LEU A 230 -10.63 -10.14 -12.47
N THR A 231 -9.95 -11.17 -13.01
CA THR A 231 -9.25 -11.08 -14.30
C THR A 231 -10.18 -10.81 -15.48
N SER A 232 -11.47 -11.13 -15.38
CA SER A 232 -12.45 -10.76 -16.42
C SER A 232 -12.96 -9.32 -16.30
N GLY A 233 -12.90 -8.71 -15.10
CA GLY A 233 -13.37 -7.34 -14.86
C GLY A 233 -12.27 -6.27 -14.91
N PHE A 234 -11.10 -6.56 -14.33
CA PHE A 234 -9.92 -5.67 -14.32
C PHE A 234 -8.72 -6.27 -15.03
N ASN A 235 -8.91 -6.71 -16.28
CA ASN A 235 -7.86 -7.33 -17.10
C ASN A 235 -6.70 -6.41 -17.53
N ILE A 236 -6.66 -5.16 -17.05
CA ILE A 236 -5.61 -4.18 -17.36
C ILE A 236 -4.49 -4.16 -16.31
N GLY A 237 -4.73 -4.79 -15.15
CA GLY A 237 -3.76 -4.89 -14.05
C GLY A 237 -2.58 -5.80 -14.40
N THR A 238 -1.38 -5.39 -14.00
CA THR A 238 -0.20 -6.26 -14.07
C THR A 238 0.26 -6.63 -12.67
N ASN A 239 0.39 -7.94 -12.42
CA ASN A 239 0.91 -8.46 -11.17
C ASN A 239 2.44 -8.46 -11.18
N TYR A 240 3.03 -7.54 -10.41
CA TYR A 240 4.48 -7.38 -10.27
C TYR A 240 5.07 -8.16 -9.08
N SER A 241 4.26 -8.98 -8.43
CA SER A 241 4.68 -9.65 -7.20
C SER A 241 5.83 -10.63 -7.40
N LEU A 242 5.89 -11.27 -8.56
CA LEU A 242 6.97 -12.20 -8.92
C LEU A 242 8.01 -11.56 -9.84
N SER A 243 7.92 -10.24 -10.08
CA SER A 243 8.86 -9.52 -10.92
C SER A 243 10.17 -9.26 -10.14
N PRO A 244 11.33 -9.64 -10.70
CA PRO A 244 12.63 -9.48 -10.03
C PRO A 244 12.94 -8.03 -9.66
N GLU A 245 12.55 -7.10 -10.55
CA GLU A 245 12.75 -5.66 -10.36
C GLU A 245 12.02 -5.08 -9.13
N PHE A 246 11.03 -5.79 -8.57
CA PHE A 246 10.31 -5.38 -7.35
C PHE A 246 10.49 -6.38 -6.19
N ASN A 247 11.47 -7.29 -6.29
CA ASN A 247 11.73 -8.32 -5.28
C ASN A 247 11.97 -7.69 -3.90
N GLU A 248 12.79 -6.63 -3.85
CA GLU A 248 13.24 -5.98 -2.61
C GLU A 248 12.48 -4.68 -2.27
N MET A 249 11.37 -4.39 -2.97
CA MET A 249 10.58 -3.16 -2.75
C MET A 249 9.98 -3.07 -1.35
N THR A 250 9.69 -4.23 -0.74
CA THR A 250 9.22 -4.33 0.65
C THR A 250 9.96 -5.45 1.37
N GLY A 251 9.95 -5.44 2.69
CA GLY A 251 10.87 -6.24 3.51
C GLY A 251 12.27 -5.62 3.58
N PHE A 252 13.19 -6.32 4.23
CA PHE A 252 14.60 -5.92 4.30
C PHE A 252 15.49 -6.98 3.66
N ASN A 253 16.49 -6.58 2.89
CA ASN A 253 17.58 -7.50 2.54
C ASN A 253 18.62 -7.57 3.68
N GLU A 254 19.56 -8.52 3.61
CA GLU A 254 20.54 -8.71 4.68
C GLU A 254 21.40 -7.44 4.92
N GLU A 255 21.79 -6.73 3.85
CA GLU A 255 22.58 -5.50 3.97
C GLU A 255 21.84 -4.40 4.75
N GLU A 256 20.54 -4.26 4.51
CA GLU A 256 19.68 -3.31 5.22
C GLU A 256 19.51 -3.68 6.69
N VAL A 257 19.37 -4.98 7.00
CA VAL A 257 19.32 -5.46 8.38
C VAL A 257 20.65 -5.20 9.09
N ARG A 258 21.78 -5.51 8.44
CA ARG A 258 23.12 -5.23 8.98
C ARG A 258 23.34 -3.75 9.25
N ALA A 259 23.03 -2.89 8.28
CA ALA A 259 23.14 -1.43 8.46
C ALA A 259 22.28 -0.92 9.63
N MET A 260 21.09 -1.49 9.82
CA MET A 260 20.22 -1.17 10.96
C MET A 260 20.83 -1.62 12.29
N LEU A 261 21.32 -2.86 12.37
CA LEU A 261 21.97 -3.38 13.56
C LEU A 261 23.22 -2.57 13.92
N ASP A 262 24.07 -2.28 12.94
CA ASP A 262 25.28 -1.49 13.12
C ASP A 262 24.95 -0.09 13.63
N TYR A 263 23.92 0.56 13.08
CA TYR A 263 23.42 1.84 13.59
C TYR A 263 23.03 1.74 15.06
N TYR A 264 22.21 0.74 15.43
CA TYR A 264 21.77 0.61 16.81
C TYR A 264 22.89 0.19 17.76
N ALA A 265 23.88 -0.58 17.31
CA ALA A 265 25.06 -0.92 18.10
C ALA A 265 25.89 0.32 18.51
N THR A 266 25.81 1.42 17.75
CA THR A 266 26.47 2.69 18.15
C THR A 266 25.75 3.42 19.30
N THR A 267 24.50 3.07 19.57
CA THR A 267 23.65 3.78 20.55
C THR A 267 23.06 2.88 21.64
N CYS A 268 23.12 1.56 21.47
CA CYS A 268 22.57 0.52 22.33
C CYS A 268 23.70 -0.46 22.70
N GLN A 269 23.64 -1.04 23.90
CA GLN A 269 24.57 -2.11 24.25
C GLN A 269 24.04 -3.43 23.69
N PHE A 270 24.64 -3.91 22.60
CA PHE A 270 24.41 -5.26 22.14
C PHE A 270 25.42 -6.21 22.78
N HIS A 271 24.94 -7.37 23.24
CA HIS A 271 25.79 -8.40 23.83
C HIS A 271 26.40 -9.33 22.77
N HIS A 272 25.94 -9.21 21.53
CA HIS A 272 26.37 -10.00 20.39
C HIS A 272 26.81 -9.07 19.25
N SER A 273 27.71 -9.56 18.41
CA SER A 273 28.10 -8.92 17.16
C SER A 273 26.96 -8.93 16.13
N THR A 274 27.03 -8.03 15.15
CA THR A 274 26.06 -8.00 14.03
C THR A 274 25.95 -9.35 13.34
N ASP A 275 27.06 -10.07 13.14
CA ASP A 275 27.05 -11.41 12.54
C ASP A 275 26.27 -12.43 13.39
N GLU A 276 26.50 -12.46 14.70
CA GLU A 276 25.76 -13.35 15.61
C GLU A 276 24.26 -13.04 15.63
N LEU A 277 23.88 -11.77 15.55
CA LEU A 277 22.47 -11.36 15.48
C LEU A 277 21.81 -11.76 14.16
N ILE A 278 22.52 -11.62 13.04
CA ILE A 278 22.04 -12.08 11.74
C ILE A 278 21.82 -13.60 11.75
N GLU A 279 22.80 -14.37 12.22
CA GLU A 279 22.68 -15.83 12.32
C GLU A 279 21.54 -16.26 13.27
N ALA A 280 21.27 -15.49 14.32
CA ALA A 280 20.11 -15.72 15.18
C ALA A 280 18.77 -15.43 14.49
N MET A 281 18.70 -14.42 13.61
CA MET A 281 17.47 -14.03 12.91
C MET A 281 17.16 -14.90 11.69
N LYS A 282 18.18 -15.37 10.97
CA LYS A 282 18.05 -16.10 9.70
C LYS A 282 17.03 -17.25 9.73
N PRO A 283 17.05 -18.16 10.72
CA PRO A 283 16.14 -19.31 10.73
C PRO A 283 14.67 -18.92 10.90
N TRP A 284 14.39 -17.74 11.45
CA TRP A 284 13.04 -17.33 11.85
C TRP A 284 12.41 -16.32 10.91
N TYR A 285 13.22 -15.42 10.35
CA TYR A 285 12.72 -14.20 9.68
C TYR A 285 13.19 -14.05 8.24
N ASP A 286 14.24 -14.76 7.84
CA ASP A 286 14.81 -14.79 6.48
C ASP A 286 14.20 -15.94 5.64
N ASN A 287 14.62 -16.06 4.38
CA ASN A 287 14.27 -17.08 3.37
C ASN A 287 13.06 -16.76 2.47
N TYR A 288 12.58 -15.52 2.46
CA TYR A 288 11.62 -15.13 1.43
C TYR A 288 12.37 -14.77 0.15
N CYS A 289 11.98 -15.39 -0.96
CA CYS A 289 12.35 -14.95 -2.30
C CYS A 289 11.10 -14.99 -3.17
N PHE A 290 10.75 -13.87 -3.80
CA PHE A 290 9.47 -13.72 -4.47
C PHE A 290 9.56 -13.92 -5.98
N ALA A 291 10.73 -13.68 -6.58
CA ALA A 291 10.94 -13.86 -8.00
C ALA A 291 11.86 -15.05 -8.25
N GLU A 292 11.49 -15.96 -9.14
CA GLU A 292 12.31 -17.14 -9.44
C GLU A 292 13.72 -16.76 -9.97
N GLN A 293 13.81 -15.66 -10.72
CA GLN A 293 15.11 -15.17 -11.21
C GLN A 293 16.01 -14.60 -10.10
N SER A 294 15.45 -14.37 -8.91
CA SER A 294 16.19 -13.96 -7.70
C SER A 294 16.59 -15.15 -6.82
N TYR A 295 16.23 -16.39 -7.19
CA TYR A 295 16.63 -17.59 -6.46
C TYR A 295 18.16 -17.75 -6.45
N GLY A 296 18.71 -18.04 -5.27
CA GLY A 296 20.15 -18.07 -5.03
C GLY A 296 20.82 -16.69 -4.94
N GLY A 297 20.06 -15.60 -5.11
CA GLY A 297 20.46 -14.23 -4.89
C GLY A 297 19.94 -13.68 -3.57
N THR A 298 19.41 -12.45 -3.59
CA THR A 298 18.91 -11.76 -2.39
C THR A 298 17.69 -12.46 -1.78
N THR A 299 17.81 -12.81 -0.50
CA THR A 299 16.67 -13.20 0.34
C THR A 299 16.15 -11.99 1.11
N MET A 300 14.85 -12.06 1.44
CA MET A 300 14.14 -11.00 2.11
C MET A 300 13.74 -11.42 3.52
N TYR A 301 13.97 -10.51 4.46
CA TYR A 301 13.52 -10.59 5.84
C TYR A 301 12.15 -9.93 5.98
N ASN A 302 11.29 -10.53 6.80
CA ASN A 302 10.04 -9.88 7.23
C ASN A 302 10.37 -8.64 8.09
N SER A 303 10.08 -7.45 7.57
CA SER A 303 10.50 -6.18 8.19
C SER A 303 9.96 -6.01 9.61
N ASN A 304 8.71 -6.37 9.88
CA ASN A 304 8.16 -6.27 11.23
C ASN A 304 8.82 -7.21 12.22
N MET A 305 9.20 -8.42 11.80
CA MET A 305 9.87 -9.39 12.67
C MET A 305 11.29 -8.95 13.02
N VAL A 306 12.02 -8.39 12.05
CA VAL A 306 13.32 -7.77 12.30
C VAL A 306 13.17 -6.61 13.29
N LEU A 307 12.21 -5.71 13.06
CA LEU A 307 11.96 -4.59 13.97
C LEU A 307 11.56 -5.05 15.37
N TYR A 308 10.74 -6.11 15.48
CA TYR A 308 10.38 -6.71 16.76
C TYR A 308 11.60 -7.25 17.50
N PHE A 309 12.46 -7.98 16.78
CA PHE A 309 13.69 -8.52 17.34
C PHE A 309 14.57 -7.40 17.90
N VAL A 310 14.82 -6.35 17.11
CA VAL A 310 15.66 -5.21 17.52
C VAL A 310 15.04 -4.42 18.68
N ASP A 311 13.72 -4.31 18.75
CA ASP A 311 13.01 -3.60 19.84
C ASP A 311 13.04 -4.37 21.18
N ASN A 312 13.16 -5.70 21.13
CA ASN A 312 13.08 -6.59 22.31
C ASN A 312 14.41 -7.26 22.68
N TYR A 313 15.49 -6.93 21.98
CA TYR A 313 16.82 -7.48 22.19
C TYR A 313 17.54 -6.82 23.37
#